data_AF-A0A9W6F264-F1
#
_entry.id   AF-A0A9W6F264-F1
#
_cell.length_a   1.000
_cell.length_b   1.000
_cell.length_c   1.000
_cell.angle_alpha   90.00
_cell.angle_beta   90.00
_cell.angle_gamma   90.00
#
_symmetry.space_group_name_H-M   'P 1'
#
loop_
_entity.id
_entity.type
_entity.pdbx_description
1 polymer ?
#
loop_
_entity_poly.entity_id
_entity_poly.type
_entity_poly.pdbx_seq_one_letter_code
_entity_poly.pdbx_strand_id
1 'polypeptide(L)'
;MERLDAEQRIDFDSPTPDPLLHIDYVWTKGPGRMFGVMVCRRADNSTGDVHGFDGAEAGAEDAGELVVLKAFSGQMTNYWHVPGWVGPVAGIINTTPLYQHYRTLTEAHSARLASLDLALHHHHHHHQLQASPDSSSNSSSHHTKKQNRERRQQQQHRQRKQAQGQQRAARGSDRSETESGAEAQAQAFLERQRALLRSRRKALSRELLARIQASYRVRSFGGRELRLLQVYDDAVHRRRRSGDSGESAAAAAAAAGRSMHGGPQHGPPQGPPLAFPAGTGDCCAPKLLWAAVQRGLTPLGMVEFWYGSPPNTATAQGRRNSSGVNGGGGGGGGDGGVAAAAAAGTRVHGEMYGMCDKCELILGSMLCGQGHVLTGFDFVD
;
A
#
# COMPACT_ATOMS: atom_id res chain seq x y z
N MET A 1 19.25 -18.92 -1.40
CA MET A 1 19.08 -18.11 -2.61
C MET A 1 19.33 -18.97 -3.84
N GLU A 2 20.48 -19.62 -3.93
CA GLU A 2 20.82 -20.56 -5.00
C GLU A 2 19.70 -21.55 -5.36
N ARG A 3 19.01 -22.15 -4.37
CA ARG A 3 17.84 -23.01 -4.65
C ARG A 3 16.69 -22.29 -5.36
N LEU A 4 16.39 -21.03 -5.03
CA LEU A 4 15.39 -20.23 -5.73
C LEU A 4 15.84 -19.94 -7.17
N ASP A 5 17.12 -19.65 -7.36
CA ASP A 5 17.69 -19.36 -8.68
C ASP A 5 17.78 -20.62 -9.56
N ALA A 6 18.11 -21.77 -8.99
CA ALA A 6 18.20 -23.04 -9.72
C ALA A 6 16.81 -23.57 -10.11
N GLU A 7 15.86 -23.52 -9.18
CA GLU A 7 14.53 -24.12 -9.36
C GLU A 7 13.54 -23.17 -10.05
N GLN A 8 13.84 -21.85 -10.05
CA GLN A 8 13.00 -20.78 -10.61
C GLN A 8 11.55 -20.75 -10.06
N ARG A 9 11.32 -21.38 -8.90
CA ARG A 9 10.02 -21.48 -8.24
C ARG A 9 10.17 -21.47 -6.73
N ILE A 10 9.17 -20.97 -6.01
CA ILE A 10 9.23 -20.92 -4.55
C ILE A 10 8.80 -22.24 -3.89
N ASP A 11 7.94 -23.02 -4.55
CA ASP A 11 7.41 -24.30 -4.07
C ASP A 11 8.35 -25.47 -4.39
N PHE A 12 9.66 -25.24 -4.39
CA PHE A 12 10.68 -26.23 -4.77
C PHE A 12 10.73 -27.51 -3.92
N ASP A 13 9.99 -27.59 -2.81
CA ASP A 13 9.82 -28.83 -2.04
C ASP A 13 8.61 -29.66 -2.50
N SER A 14 7.75 -29.11 -3.37
CA SER A 14 6.61 -29.82 -3.95
C SER A 14 7.05 -30.61 -5.19
N PRO A 15 6.70 -31.91 -5.27
CA PRO A 15 7.02 -32.74 -6.44
C PRO A 15 6.28 -32.27 -7.70
N THR A 16 5.19 -31.53 -7.54
CA THR A 16 4.40 -30.98 -8.66
C THR A 16 4.53 -29.45 -8.68
N PRO A 17 5.15 -28.86 -9.71
CA PRO A 17 5.22 -27.41 -9.90
C PRO A 17 3.86 -26.76 -10.05
N ASP A 18 3.61 -25.72 -9.24
CA ASP A 18 2.55 -24.75 -9.51
C ASP A 18 3.12 -23.59 -10.37
N PRO A 19 2.66 -23.41 -11.62
CA PRO A 19 3.11 -22.32 -12.49
C PRO A 19 2.91 -20.91 -11.90
N LEU A 20 1.97 -20.75 -10.96
CA LEU A 20 1.73 -19.47 -10.28
C LEU A 20 2.80 -19.15 -9.23
N LEU A 21 3.61 -20.14 -8.84
CA LEU A 21 4.67 -20.01 -7.84
C LEU A 21 6.06 -19.86 -8.46
N HIS A 22 6.14 -19.56 -9.75
CA HIS A 22 7.37 -19.16 -10.45
C HIS A 22 7.94 -17.85 -9.89
N ILE A 23 9.27 -17.76 -9.77
CA ILE A 23 9.94 -16.68 -9.07
C ILE A 23 9.95 -15.36 -9.86
N ASP A 24 9.73 -15.39 -11.18
CA ASP A 24 9.54 -14.19 -12.02
C ASP A 24 8.54 -13.19 -11.45
N TYR A 25 7.57 -13.64 -10.65
CA TYR A 25 6.62 -12.74 -9.99
C TYR A 25 7.33 -11.62 -9.22
N VAL A 26 8.40 -11.92 -8.47
CA VAL A 26 9.13 -10.94 -7.63
C VAL A 26 10.04 -10.00 -8.44
N TRP A 27 10.13 -10.23 -9.75
CA TRP A 27 10.94 -9.46 -10.68
C TRP A 27 10.08 -8.64 -11.67
N THR A 28 8.97 -9.22 -12.11
CA THR A 28 8.22 -8.71 -13.28
C THR A 28 6.84 -8.19 -12.95
N LYS A 29 6.15 -8.78 -11.96
CA LYS A 29 4.73 -8.50 -11.67
C LYS A 29 4.51 -7.85 -10.30
N GLY A 30 5.35 -8.17 -9.32
CA GLY A 30 5.34 -7.62 -7.97
C GLY A 30 6.74 -7.19 -7.56
N PRO A 31 6.86 -6.34 -6.52
CA PRO A 31 8.16 -6.01 -5.97
C PRO A 31 8.82 -7.27 -5.41
N GLY A 32 10.14 -7.20 -5.20
CA GLY A 32 10.87 -8.19 -4.40
C GLY A 32 10.23 -8.42 -3.04
N ARG A 33 10.63 -9.51 -2.39
CA ARG A 33 10.13 -9.91 -1.08
C ARG A 33 11.28 -10.10 -0.10
N MET A 34 10.97 -9.90 1.19
CA MET A 34 11.84 -10.43 2.23
C MET A 34 11.63 -11.93 2.31
N PHE A 35 12.73 -12.66 2.43
CA PHE A 35 12.78 -14.08 2.73
C PHE A 35 13.52 -14.24 4.05
N GLY A 36 13.07 -15.17 4.88
CA GLY A 36 13.72 -15.48 6.15
C GLY A 36 13.93 -16.98 6.29
N VAL A 37 15.08 -17.34 6.87
CA VAL A 37 15.44 -18.71 7.19
C VAL A 37 15.82 -18.75 8.66
N MET A 38 15.27 -19.70 9.40
CA MET A 38 15.58 -19.94 10.81
C MET A 38 16.01 -21.38 10.99
N VAL A 39 17.16 -21.57 11.61
CA VAL A 39 17.62 -22.88 12.07
C VAL A 39 17.16 -23.04 13.50
N CYS A 40 16.52 -24.17 13.79
CA CYS A 40 16.10 -24.54 15.12
C CYS A 40 16.67 -25.91 15.49
N ARG A 41 16.66 -26.22 16.79
CA ARG A 41 16.89 -27.56 17.33
C ARG A 41 15.56 -28.17 17.77
N ARG A 42 15.33 -29.43 17.42
CA ARG A 42 14.28 -30.25 18.01
C ARG A 42 14.84 -30.91 19.28
N ALA A 43 14.11 -30.85 20.38
CA ALA A 43 14.48 -31.61 21.56
C ALA A 43 14.30 -33.10 21.25
N ASP A 44 15.29 -33.91 21.60
CA ASP A 44 15.17 -35.36 21.49
C ASP A 44 14.14 -35.81 22.53
N ASN A 45 13.13 -36.59 22.10
CA ASN A 45 11.99 -37.01 22.92
C ASN A 45 12.36 -37.88 24.15
N SER A 46 13.64 -37.99 24.52
CA SER A 46 14.18 -38.77 25.63
C SER A 46 14.12 -38.05 26.98
N THR A 47 13.93 -36.73 27.03
CA THR A 47 13.80 -35.98 28.30
C THR A 47 12.54 -35.11 28.28
N GLY A 48 11.52 -35.57 28.98
CA GLY A 48 10.19 -34.97 29.06
C GLY A 48 10.09 -33.70 29.90
N ASP A 49 11.05 -32.77 29.78
CA ASP A 49 10.95 -31.44 30.40
C ASP A 49 10.89 -30.36 29.32
N VAL A 50 9.70 -29.80 29.16
CA VAL A 50 9.40 -28.70 28.24
C VAL A 50 9.38 -27.43 29.06
N HIS A 51 10.11 -26.41 28.60
CA HIS A 51 10.21 -25.03 29.09
C HIS A 51 11.40 -24.70 30.00
N GLY A 52 12.60 -24.61 29.39
CA GLY A 52 13.73 -23.87 29.93
C GLY A 52 14.53 -23.24 28.81
N PHE A 53 14.52 -21.91 28.69
CA PHE A 53 15.56 -21.16 27.97
C PHE A 53 16.72 -21.00 28.95
N ASP A 54 17.29 -22.12 29.39
CA ASP A 54 18.48 -22.10 30.23
C ASP A 54 19.67 -22.31 29.31
N GLY A 55 20.53 -21.29 29.23
CA GLY A 55 21.77 -21.28 28.48
C GLY A 55 22.82 -22.23 29.06
N ALA A 56 22.46 -23.51 29.21
CA ALA A 56 23.40 -24.56 29.51
C ALA A 56 24.11 -24.95 28.21
N GLU A 57 25.42 -24.73 28.16
CA GLU A 57 26.27 -25.30 27.13
C GLU A 57 26.11 -26.82 27.14
N ALA A 58 25.34 -27.32 26.17
CA ALA A 58 25.17 -28.75 25.95
C ALA A 58 26.54 -29.31 25.51
N GLY A 59 27.13 -30.16 26.36
CA GLY A 59 28.28 -30.98 26.02
C GLY A 59 28.06 -31.72 24.70
N ALA A 60 29.12 -31.82 23.91
CA ALA A 60 29.13 -32.05 22.47
C ALA A 60 28.56 -33.40 21.93
N GLU A 61 27.81 -34.18 22.72
CA GLU A 61 27.47 -35.56 22.34
C GLU A 61 25.98 -35.87 22.15
N ASP A 62 25.05 -34.93 22.38
CA ASP A 62 23.63 -35.11 22.04
C ASP A 62 23.03 -33.84 21.42
N ALA A 63 23.51 -33.52 20.21
CA ALA A 63 23.03 -32.39 19.43
C ALA A 63 21.78 -32.83 18.64
N GLY A 64 20.60 -32.72 19.26
CA GLY A 64 19.32 -33.08 18.65
C GLY A 64 19.08 -32.51 17.24
N GLU A 65 18.13 -33.11 16.52
CA GLU A 65 17.89 -32.87 15.08
C GLU A 65 17.75 -31.38 14.74
N LEU A 66 18.55 -30.91 13.77
CA LEU A 66 18.42 -29.56 13.22
C LEU A 66 17.24 -29.45 12.25
N VAL A 67 16.39 -28.46 12.47
CA VAL A 67 15.21 -28.18 11.67
C VAL A 67 15.32 -26.81 11.02
N VAL A 68 15.09 -26.73 9.71
CA VAL A 68 15.10 -25.45 8.98
C VAL A 68 13.67 -24.99 8.70
N LEU A 69 13.33 -23.79 9.17
CA LEU A 69 12.09 -23.09 8.88
C LEU A 69 12.37 -21.98 7.85
N LYS A 70 11.43 -21.78 6.92
CA LYS A 70 11.52 -20.77 5.87
C LYS A 70 10.24 -19.94 5.81
N ALA A 71 10.35 -18.65 5.61
CA ALA A 71 9.20 -17.75 5.44
C ALA A 71 9.48 -16.69 4.38
N PHE A 72 8.43 -16.12 3.80
CA PHE A 72 8.50 -14.92 2.96
C PHE A 72 7.50 -13.87 3.45
N SER A 73 7.77 -12.59 3.19
CA SER A 73 6.86 -11.50 3.57
C SER A 73 5.73 -11.30 2.56
N GLY A 74 4.53 -10.98 3.04
CA GLY A 74 3.41 -10.75 2.13
C GLY A 74 2.93 -12.03 1.44
N GLN A 75 2.35 -11.83 0.27
CA GLN A 75 1.85 -12.88 -0.61
C GLN A 75 2.82 -13.11 -1.78
N MET A 76 2.89 -14.37 -2.22
CA MET A 76 3.50 -14.76 -3.50
C MET A 76 2.41 -15.05 -4.51
N THR A 77 2.25 -14.25 -5.57
CA THR A 77 1.19 -14.45 -6.58
C THR A 77 -0.22 -14.64 -5.99
N ASN A 78 -0.56 -13.89 -4.93
CA ASN A 78 -1.77 -14.04 -4.12
C ASN A 78 -1.85 -15.29 -3.22
N TYR A 79 -0.80 -16.08 -3.06
CA TYR A 79 -0.75 -17.17 -2.08
C TYR A 79 -0.10 -16.68 -0.80
N TRP A 80 -0.78 -16.94 0.32
CA TRP A 80 -0.20 -16.81 1.66
C TRP A 80 0.51 -18.07 2.12
N HIS A 81 0.07 -19.22 1.61
CA HIS A 81 0.54 -20.55 1.99
C HIS A 81 1.19 -21.19 0.79
N VAL A 82 2.45 -21.58 0.95
CA VAL A 82 3.22 -22.36 -0.03
C VAL A 82 3.79 -23.56 0.71
N PRO A 83 3.64 -24.80 0.19
CA PRO A 83 4.23 -26.00 0.81
C PRO A 83 5.73 -25.82 1.10
N GLY A 84 6.17 -26.25 2.29
CA GLY A 84 7.56 -26.07 2.73
C GLY A 84 7.87 -24.70 3.34
N TRP A 85 6.92 -23.75 3.33
CA TRP A 85 7.07 -22.43 3.93
C TRP A 85 6.11 -22.22 5.11
N VAL A 86 6.55 -21.41 6.07
CA VAL A 86 5.72 -21.00 7.20
C VAL A 86 4.68 -19.97 6.72
N GLY A 87 3.42 -20.26 7.04
CA GLY A 87 2.28 -19.41 6.70
C GLY A 87 2.15 -18.14 7.56
N PRO A 88 1.16 -17.29 7.24
CA PRO A 88 0.86 -16.09 8.02
C PRO A 88 0.40 -16.41 9.44
N VAL A 89 0.67 -15.47 10.35
CA VAL A 89 0.22 -15.52 11.74
C VAL A 89 -1.26 -15.13 11.90
N ALA A 90 -1.82 -14.41 10.93
CA ALA A 90 -3.22 -13.99 10.95
C ALA A 90 -4.16 -15.15 10.66
N GLY A 91 -5.29 -15.20 11.37
CA GLY A 91 -6.41 -16.09 11.04
C GLY A 91 -7.23 -15.63 9.83
N ILE A 92 -7.29 -14.32 9.56
CA ILE A 92 -7.98 -13.78 8.38
C ILE A 92 -6.97 -13.55 7.26
N ILE A 93 -7.12 -14.31 6.18
CA ILE A 93 -6.23 -14.30 5.02
C ILE A 93 -7.03 -14.33 3.72
N ASN A 94 -6.37 -14.33 2.56
CA ASN A 94 -7.07 -14.17 1.28
C ASN A 94 -8.01 -15.31 0.90
N THR A 95 -7.86 -16.48 1.53
CA THR A 95 -8.74 -17.64 1.35
C THR A 95 -9.95 -17.61 2.27
N THR A 96 -9.99 -16.72 3.28
CA THR A 96 -11.12 -16.61 4.19
C THR A 96 -12.33 -15.97 3.48
N PRO A 97 -13.57 -16.49 3.63
CA PRO A 97 -14.76 -15.91 3.01
C PRO A 97 -14.97 -14.43 3.34
N LEU A 98 -14.65 -14.03 4.58
CA LEU A 98 -14.67 -12.63 5.01
C LEU A 98 -13.74 -11.77 4.14
N TYR A 99 -12.49 -12.17 3.94
CA TYR A 99 -11.56 -11.40 3.11
C TYR A 99 -12.06 -11.28 1.67
N GLN A 100 -12.53 -12.40 1.10
CA GLN A 100 -13.07 -12.43 -0.26
C GLN A 100 -14.25 -11.47 -0.41
N HIS A 101 -15.17 -11.45 0.56
CA HIS A 101 -16.29 -10.52 0.58
C HIS A 101 -15.85 -9.05 0.54
N TYR A 102 -14.93 -8.63 1.42
CA TYR A 102 -14.41 -7.25 1.42
C TYR A 102 -13.62 -6.93 0.14
N ARG A 103 -12.88 -7.90 -0.39
CA ARG A 103 -12.14 -7.75 -1.66
C ARG A 103 -13.10 -7.49 -2.81
N THR A 104 -14.15 -8.30 -2.97
CA THR A 104 -15.18 -8.12 -4.00
C THR A 104 -15.86 -6.75 -3.90
N LEU A 105 -16.23 -6.33 -2.69
CA LEU A 105 -16.82 -5.00 -2.48
C LEU A 105 -15.84 -3.87 -2.85
N THR A 106 -14.57 -4.01 -2.45
CA THR A 106 -13.51 -3.03 -2.74
C THR A 106 -13.24 -2.94 -4.25
N GLU A 107 -13.20 -4.07 -4.95
CA GLU A 107 -13.05 -4.16 -6.40
C GLU A 107 -14.25 -3.55 -7.12
N ALA A 108 -15.48 -3.87 -6.70
CA ALA A 108 -16.70 -3.28 -7.26
C ALA A 108 -16.73 -1.75 -7.10
N HIS A 109 -16.37 -1.22 -5.92
CA HIS A 109 -16.25 0.23 -5.73
C HIS A 109 -15.13 0.84 -6.56
N SER A 110 -14.02 0.14 -6.74
CA SER A 110 -12.90 0.61 -7.58
C SER A 110 -13.27 0.66 -9.05
N ALA A 111 -13.99 -0.35 -9.57
CA ALA A 111 -14.51 -0.35 -10.92
C ALA A 111 -15.50 0.80 -11.15
N ARG A 112 -16.42 1.04 -10.20
CA ARG A 112 -17.37 2.16 -10.28
C ARG A 112 -16.68 3.53 -10.17
N LEU A 113 -15.58 3.63 -9.42
CA LEU A 113 -14.76 4.84 -9.38
C LEU A 113 -14.09 5.09 -10.74
N ALA A 114 -13.53 4.05 -11.36
CA ALA A 114 -12.92 4.17 -12.68
C ALA A 114 -13.94 4.62 -13.74
N SER A 115 -15.18 4.09 -13.71
CA SER A 115 -16.23 4.53 -14.63
C SER A 115 -16.63 5.99 -14.42
N LEU A 116 -16.68 6.47 -13.16
CA LEU A 116 -16.95 7.88 -12.86
C LEU A 116 -15.80 8.79 -13.26
N ASP A 117 -14.55 8.37 -13.03
CA ASP A 117 -13.36 9.10 -13.44
C ASP A 117 -13.32 9.26 -14.98
N LEU A 118 -13.75 8.24 -15.73
CA LEU A 118 -13.89 8.30 -17.19
C LEU A 118 -15.03 9.25 -17.62
N ALA A 119 -16.20 9.17 -16.98
CA ALA A 119 -17.33 10.04 -17.29
C ALA A 119 -17.00 11.53 -17.04
N LEU A 120 -16.30 11.83 -15.94
CA LEU A 120 -15.82 13.18 -15.65
C LEU A 120 -14.80 13.67 -16.70
N HIS A 121 -13.87 12.82 -17.13
CA HIS A 121 -12.93 13.17 -18.21
C HIS A 121 -13.65 13.49 -19.52
N HIS A 122 -14.63 12.68 -19.94
CA HIS A 122 -15.41 12.95 -21.14
C HIS A 122 -16.18 14.28 -21.05
N HIS A 123 -16.76 14.57 -19.88
CA HIS A 123 -17.47 15.83 -19.64
C HIS A 123 -16.53 17.04 -19.75
N HIS A 124 -15.35 16.99 -19.10
CA HIS A 124 -14.34 18.05 -19.20
C HIS A 124 -13.83 18.25 -20.64
N HIS A 125 -13.58 17.17 -21.37
CA HIS A 125 -13.11 17.25 -22.75
C HIS A 125 -14.15 17.86 -23.69
N HIS A 126 -15.43 17.50 -23.53
CA HIS A 126 -16.52 18.08 -24.32
C HIS A 126 -16.64 19.59 -24.09
N HIS A 127 -16.56 20.03 -22.84
CA HIS A 127 -16.60 21.45 -22.49
C HIS A 127 -15.40 22.23 -23.04
N GLN A 128 -14.19 21.66 -23.03
CA GLN A 128 -13.01 22.29 -23.64
C GLN A 128 -13.17 22.50 -25.15
N LEU A 129 -13.75 21.53 -25.86
CA LEU A 129 -14.02 21.65 -27.30
C LEU A 129 -15.08 22.72 -27.61
N GLN A 130 -16.11 22.85 -26.75
CA GLN A 130 -17.15 23.87 -26.92
C GLN A 130 -16.68 25.28 -26.54
N ALA A 131 -15.74 25.40 -25.59
CA ALA A 131 -15.20 26.67 -25.12
C ALA A 131 -14.12 27.27 -26.04
N SER A 132 -13.66 26.55 -27.07
CA SER A 132 -12.73 27.07 -28.08
C SER A 132 -13.53 27.55 -29.30
N PRO A 133 -13.82 28.86 -29.45
CA PRO A 133 -14.61 29.35 -30.57
C PRO A 133 -13.75 29.30 -31.84
N ASP A 134 -14.29 28.67 -32.88
CA ASP A 134 -13.67 28.52 -34.19
C ASP A 134 -13.35 29.89 -34.81
N SER A 135 -12.06 30.22 -34.84
CA SER A 135 -11.47 31.31 -35.62
C SER A 135 -11.34 30.88 -37.08
N SER A 136 -12.47 30.69 -37.77
CA SER A 136 -12.46 30.21 -39.15
C SER A 136 -13.65 30.73 -39.98
N SER A 137 -13.57 32.01 -40.39
CA SER A 137 -14.25 32.46 -41.62
C SER A 137 -13.58 33.70 -42.21
N ASN A 138 -12.53 33.48 -43.00
CA ASN A 138 -11.93 34.48 -43.88
C ASN A 138 -12.54 34.31 -45.27
N SER A 139 -13.29 35.30 -45.78
CA SER A 139 -13.55 35.47 -47.22
C SER A 139 -14.06 36.87 -47.53
N SER A 140 -13.14 37.62 -48.14
CA SER A 140 -13.28 38.92 -48.77
C SER A 140 -14.26 38.91 -49.95
N SER A 141 -14.94 40.02 -50.23
CA SER A 141 -14.92 40.63 -51.59
C SER A 141 -15.55 42.02 -51.62
N HIS A 142 -14.91 42.89 -52.37
CA HIS A 142 -15.15 44.32 -52.52
C HIS A 142 -16.23 44.66 -53.56
N HIS A 143 -16.79 45.85 -53.37
CA HIS A 143 -17.82 46.56 -54.15
C HIS A 143 -17.52 46.80 -55.64
N THR A 144 -18.58 46.88 -56.44
CA THR A 144 -18.80 48.03 -57.35
C THR A 144 -20.29 48.37 -57.56
N LYS A 145 -20.65 49.59 -57.10
CA LYS A 145 -21.54 50.61 -57.70
C LYS A 145 -22.94 50.19 -58.23
N LYS A 146 -23.93 50.16 -57.33
CA LYS A 146 -25.36 50.52 -57.62
C LYS A 146 -26.08 51.02 -56.35
N GLN A 147 -25.53 52.08 -55.76
CA GLN A 147 -25.57 52.26 -54.31
C GLN A 147 -26.76 53.04 -53.68
N ASN A 148 -27.81 53.49 -54.39
CA ASN A 148 -28.83 54.33 -53.71
C ASN A 148 -30.28 53.81 -53.68
N ARG A 149 -30.70 52.92 -54.59
CA ARG A 149 -32.06 52.35 -54.56
C ARG A 149 -32.13 51.01 -53.82
N GLU A 150 -31.06 50.23 -53.90
CA GLU A 150 -30.88 48.97 -53.16
C GLU A 150 -30.62 49.19 -51.67
N ARG A 151 -30.03 50.34 -51.27
CA ARG A 151 -29.78 50.65 -49.85
C ARG A 151 -31.06 50.71 -49.01
N ARG A 152 -32.19 51.22 -49.52
CA ARG A 152 -33.45 51.26 -48.76
C ARG A 152 -34.09 49.87 -48.57
N GLN A 153 -34.09 49.03 -49.61
CA GLN A 153 -34.57 47.64 -49.50
C GLN A 153 -33.59 46.78 -48.67
N GLN A 154 -32.28 46.98 -48.80
CA GLN A 154 -31.27 46.35 -47.93
C GLN A 154 -31.35 46.84 -46.49
N GLN A 155 -31.74 48.09 -46.23
CA GLN A 155 -31.87 48.62 -44.87
C GLN A 155 -33.11 48.05 -44.17
N GLN A 156 -34.24 47.91 -44.85
CA GLN A 156 -35.40 47.19 -44.32
C GLN A 156 -35.13 45.68 -44.15
N HIS A 157 -34.46 45.04 -45.10
CA HIS A 157 -34.04 43.63 -44.97
C HIS A 157 -33.01 43.43 -43.84
N ARG A 158 -32.08 44.38 -43.66
CA ARG A 158 -31.13 44.41 -42.54
C ARG A 158 -31.83 44.61 -41.20
N GLN A 159 -32.82 45.50 -41.10
CA GLN A 159 -33.59 45.67 -39.87
C GLN A 159 -34.40 44.42 -39.53
N ARG A 160 -35.03 43.76 -40.52
CA ARG A 160 -35.74 42.48 -40.34
C ARG A 160 -34.80 41.34 -39.95
N LYS A 161 -33.62 41.25 -40.56
CA LYS A 161 -32.57 40.29 -40.20
C LYS A 161 -31.94 40.58 -38.84
N GLN A 162 -31.80 41.85 -38.45
CA GLN A 162 -31.34 42.24 -37.12
C GLN A 162 -32.38 41.91 -36.06
N ALA A 163 -33.67 42.14 -36.30
CA ALA A 163 -34.74 41.75 -35.38
C ALA A 163 -34.86 40.22 -35.24
N GLN A 164 -34.81 39.46 -36.35
CA GLN A 164 -34.76 37.99 -36.30
C GLN A 164 -33.44 37.46 -35.70
N GLY A 165 -32.32 38.14 -35.94
CA GLY A 165 -31.02 37.82 -35.37
C GLY A 165 -30.94 38.08 -33.88
N GLN A 166 -31.52 39.18 -33.39
CA GLN A 166 -31.65 39.50 -31.97
C GLN A 166 -32.58 38.52 -31.25
N GLN A 167 -33.71 38.13 -31.85
CA GLN A 167 -34.59 37.08 -31.29
C GLN A 167 -33.94 35.69 -31.31
N ARG A 168 -33.19 35.32 -32.35
CA ARG A 168 -32.41 34.06 -32.39
C ARG A 168 -31.23 34.08 -31.42
N ALA A 169 -30.56 35.21 -31.27
CA ALA A 169 -29.47 35.38 -30.31
C ALA A 169 -29.97 35.35 -28.87
N ALA A 170 -31.11 35.98 -28.57
CA ALA A 170 -31.74 35.92 -27.25
C ALA A 170 -32.25 34.50 -26.92
N ARG A 171 -32.85 33.78 -27.89
CA ARG A 171 -33.22 32.36 -27.72
C ARG A 171 -32.00 31.44 -27.63
N GLY A 172 -30.89 31.79 -28.28
CA GLY A 172 -29.63 31.06 -28.22
C GLY A 172 -28.88 31.29 -26.91
N SER A 173 -28.89 32.51 -26.36
CA SER A 173 -28.28 32.82 -25.07
C SER A 173 -29.06 32.19 -23.91
N ASP A 174 -30.39 32.30 -23.92
CA ASP A 174 -31.26 31.72 -22.88
C ASP A 174 -31.11 30.18 -22.84
N ARG A 175 -31.02 29.55 -24.02
CA ARG A 175 -30.81 28.10 -24.15
C ARG A 175 -29.39 27.66 -23.81
N SER A 176 -28.37 28.46 -24.14
CA SER A 176 -26.96 28.23 -23.76
C SER A 176 -26.77 28.33 -22.24
N GLU A 177 -27.41 29.31 -21.60
CA GLU A 177 -27.37 29.50 -20.14
C GLU A 177 -28.08 28.36 -19.40
N THR A 178 -29.22 27.86 -19.90
CA THR A 178 -29.89 26.68 -19.31
C THR A 178 -29.12 25.38 -19.52
N GLU A 179 -28.54 25.16 -20.70
CA GLU A 179 -27.70 23.98 -20.99
C GLU A 179 -26.43 23.99 -20.11
N SER A 180 -25.76 25.13 -19.96
CA SER A 180 -24.59 25.29 -19.07
C SER A 180 -24.92 25.05 -17.58
N GLY A 181 -26.08 25.54 -17.12
CA GLY A 181 -26.53 25.31 -15.74
C GLY A 181 -26.85 23.84 -15.45
N ALA A 182 -27.47 23.13 -16.39
CA ALA A 182 -27.77 21.70 -16.26
C ALA A 182 -26.49 20.84 -16.29
N GLU A 183 -25.51 21.21 -17.11
CA GLU A 183 -24.20 20.56 -17.19
C GLU A 183 -23.39 20.74 -15.90
N ALA A 184 -23.32 21.96 -15.36
CA ALA A 184 -22.65 22.22 -14.07
C ALA A 184 -23.27 21.40 -12.93
N GLN A 185 -24.60 21.25 -12.91
CA GLN A 185 -25.30 20.39 -11.94
C GLN A 185 -24.95 18.91 -12.12
N ALA A 186 -24.85 18.43 -13.37
CA ALA A 186 -24.47 17.06 -13.68
C ALA A 186 -23.02 16.77 -13.25
N GLN A 187 -22.07 17.67 -13.52
CA GLN A 187 -20.69 17.54 -13.06
C GLN A 187 -20.61 17.50 -11.53
N ALA A 188 -21.26 18.44 -10.84
CA ALA A 188 -21.30 18.48 -9.38
C ALA A 188 -21.91 17.20 -8.80
N PHE A 189 -22.91 16.61 -9.45
CA PHE A 189 -23.46 15.32 -9.06
C PHE A 189 -22.43 14.18 -9.18
N LEU A 190 -21.74 14.07 -10.32
CA LEU A 190 -20.71 13.05 -10.54
C LEU A 190 -19.53 13.17 -9.55
N GLU A 191 -19.09 14.39 -9.27
CA GLU A 191 -18.04 14.66 -8.28
C GLU A 191 -18.45 14.25 -6.86
N ARG A 192 -19.69 14.54 -6.45
CA ARG A 192 -20.24 14.05 -5.17
C ARG A 192 -20.27 12.52 -5.11
N GLN A 193 -20.70 11.85 -6.18
CA GLN A 193 -20.71 10.38 -6.24
C GLN A 193 -19.29 9.79 -6.14
N ARG A 194 -18.33 10.40 -6.84
CA ARG A 194 -16.90 10.04 -6.78
C ARG A 194 -16.35 10.17 -5.36
N ALA A 195 -16.62 11.28 -4.68
CA ALA A 195 -16.18 11.50 -3.30
C ALA A 195 -16.77 10.45 -2.34
N LEU A 196 -18.07 10.17 -2.46
CA LEU A 196 -18.77 9.18 -1.65
C LEU A 196 -18.22 7.76 -1.86
N LEU A 197 -17.97 7.35 -3.11
CA LEU A 197 -17.40 6.04 -3.41
C LEU A 197 -15.95 5.91 -2.94
N ARG A 198 -15.14 6.97 -3.05
CA ARG A 198 -13.78 7.00 -2.48
C ARG A 198 -13.82 6.80 -0.97
N SER A 199 -14.72 7.50 -0.29
CA SER A 199 -14.91 7.38 1.16
C SER A 199 -15.32 5.95 1.54
N ARG A 200 -16.33 5.38 0.87
CA ARG A 200 -16.78 3.99 1.10
C ARG A 200 -15.67 2.97 0.87
N ARG A 201 -14.92 3.07 -0.22
CA ARG A 201 -13.78 2.18 -0.50
C ARG A 201 -12.73 2.25 0.61
N LYS A 202 -12.39 3.47 1.06
CA LYS A 202 -11.42 3.67 2.16
C LYS A 202 -11.94 3.08 3.48
N ALA A 203 -13.22 3.23 3.78
CA ALA A 203 -13.85 2.67 4.97
C ALA A 203 -13.80 1.13 4.97
N LEU A 204 -14.16 0.48 3.86
CA LEU A 204 -14.10 -0.98 3.72
C LEU A 204 -12.67 -1.51 3.88
N SER A 205 -11.70 -0.87 3.25
CA SER A 205 -10.28 -1.26 3.36
C SER A 205 -9.77 -1.12 4.80
N ARG A 206 -10.12 -0.03 5.49
CA ARG A 206 -9.79 0.17 6.91
C ARG A 206 -10.42 -0.88 7.80
N GLU A 207 -11.69 -1.19 7.58
CA GLU A 207 -12.40 -2.18 8.39
C GLU A 207 -11.80 -3.58 8.22
N LEU A 208 -11.54 -4.00 6.97
CA LEU A 208 -10.87 -5.27 6.71
C LEU A 208 -9.50 -5.33 7.39
N LEU A 209 -8.69 -4.27 7.27
CA LEU A 209 -7.37 -4.22 7.89
C LEU A 209 -7.46 -4.33 9.41
N ALA A 210 -8.39 -3.61 10.05
CA ALA A 210 -8.61 -3.70 11.49
C ALA A 210 -8.99 -5.12 11.92
N ARG A 211 -9.84 -5.81 11.15
CA ARG A 211 -10.21 -7.21 11.42
C ARG A 211 -9.02 -8.16 11.25
N ILE A 212 -8.22 -8.02 10.19
CA ILE A 212 -6.99 -8.79 9.99
C ILE A 212 -6.06 -8.58 11.19
N GLN A 213 -5.87 -7.33 11.62
CA GLN A 213 -5.02 -6.98 12.75
C GLN A 213 -5.50 -7.56 14.09
N ALA A 214 -6.81 -7.57 14.31
CA ALA A 214 -7.41 -8.20 15.47
C ALA A 214 -7.29 -9.74 15.44
N SER A 215 -7.04 -10.35 14.27
CA SER A 215 -6.93 -11.80 14.12
C SER A 215 -5.54 -12.37 14.46
N TYR A 216 -4.51 -11.53 14.61
CA TYR A 216 -3.17 -12.01 14.93
C TYR A 216 -3.08 -12.50 16.38
N ARG A 217 -2.90 -13.81 16.53
CA ARG A 217 -2.64 -14.48 17.81
C ARG A 217 -1.42 -15.36 17.70
N VAL A 218 -0.48 -15.20 18.62
CA VAL A 218 0.70 -16.05 18.75
C VAL A 218 0.84 -16.54 20.19
N ARG A 219 1.72 -17.50 20.42
CA ARG A 219 2.21 -17.83 21.75
C ARG A 219 3.67 -17.41 21.85
N SER A 220 4.08 -16.86 22.99
CA SER A 220 5.48 -16.64 23.28
C SER A 220 6.16 -17.95 23.69
N PHE A 221 7.49 -17.97 23.72
CA PHE A 221 8.26 -19.12 24.20
C PHE A 221 7.98 -19.47 25.67
N GLY A 222 7.63 -18.46 26.49
CA GLY A 222 7.15 -18.69 27.85
C GLY A 222 5.67 -19.07 27.95
N GLY A 223 5.05 -19.56 26.87
CA GLY A 223 3.69 -20.12 26.88
C GLY A 223 2.54 -19.10 26.91
N ARG A 224 2.82 -17.79 26.90
CA ARG A 224 1.76 -16.77 26.96
C ARG A 224 1.13 -16.54 25.59
N GLU A 225 -0.20 -16.53 25.51
CA GLU A 225 -0.92 -16.03 24.32
C GLU A 225 -0.76 -14.51 24.18
N LEU A 226 -0.35 -14.06 22.99
CA LEU A 226 -0.19 -12.66 22.62
C LEU A 226 -1.19 -12.28 21.54
N ARG A 227 -1.91 -11.19 21.77
CA ARG A 227 -2.62 -10.44 20.73
C ARG A 227 -1.65 -9.38 20.18
N LEU A 228 -1.15 -9.56 18.96
CA LEU A 228 -0.05 -8.72 18.45
C LEU A 228 -0.39 -7.22 18.43
N LEU A 229 -1.66 -6.86 18.19
CA LEU A 229 -2.10 -5.47 18.21
C LEU A 229 -1.90 -4.82 19.58
N GLN A 230 -2.34 -5.51 20.63
CA GLN A 230 -2.15 -5.05 22.00
C GLN A 230 -0.68 -4.93 22.36
N VAL A 231 0.14 -5.93 22.00
CA VAL A 231 1.59 -5.89 22.27
C VAL A 231 2.25 -4.69 21.61
N TYR A 232 1.91 -4.43 20.34
CA TYR A 232 2.42 -3.28 19.62
C TYR A 232 2.02 -1.96 20.28
N ASP A 233 0.74 -1.81 20.63
CA ASP A 233 0.24 -0.61 21.29
C ASP A 233 0.96 -0.40 22.62
N ASP A 234 1.11 -1.43 23.45
CA ASP A 234 1.82 -1.36 24.72
C ASP A 234 3.29 -0.95 24.53
N ALA A 235 3.97 -1.47 23.49
CA ALA A 235 5.34 -1.11 23.16
C ALA A 235 5.47 0.37 22.73
N VAL A 236 4.57 0.86 21.88
CA VAL A 236 4.56 2.27 21.44
C VAL A 236 4.29 3.20 22.62
N HIS A 237 3.33 2.87 23.50
CA HIS A 237 3.04 3.69 24.69
C HIS A 237 4.19 3.68 25.70
N ARG A 238 4.96 2.58 25.81
CA ARG A 238 6.17 2.54 26.64
C ARG A 238 7.26 3.46 26.07
N ARG A 239 7.58 3.36 24.77
CA ARG A 239 8.59 4.22 24.12
C ARG A 239 8.25 5.71 24.23
N ARG A 240 6.97 6.08 24.12
CA ARG A 240 6.51 7.46 24.33
C ARG A 240 6.72 7.97 25.75
N ARG A 241 6.51 7.10 26.76
CA ARG A 241 6.67 7.47 28.18
C ARG A 241 8.12 7.58 28.61
N SER A 242 9.01 6.80 28.01
CA SER A 242 10.45 6.81 28.32
C SER A 242 11.21 8.00 27.73
N GLY A 243 10.54 8.94 27.05
CA GLY A 243 11.18 10.14 26.51
C GLY A 243 12.14 9.87 25.34
N ASP A 244 12.14 8.65 24.79
CA ASP A 244 12.96 8.26 23.65
C ASP A 244 12.34 8.85 22.37
N SER A 245 12.59 10.13 22.15
CA SER A 245 12.09 10.92 21.03
C SER A 245 12.86 10.64 19.73
N GLY A 246 13.02 9.36 19.38
CA GLY A 246 13.39 8.92 18.04
C GLY A 246 12.14 8.67 17.19
N GLU A 247 11.80 9.65 16.33
CA GLU A 247 11.03 9.51 15.08
C GLU A 247 9.64 8.81 15.04
N SER A 248 9.07 8.30 16.14
CA SER A 248 7.83 7.50 16.06
C SER A 248 6.52 8.32 15.94
N ALA A 249 6.55 9.63 16.23
CA ALA A 249 5.39 10.50 16.06
C ALA A 249 5.03 10.69 14.57
N ALA A 250 6.03 10.68 13.69
CA ALA A 250 5.83 10.81 12.24
C ALA A 250 5.20 9.55 11.64
N ALA A 251 5.59 8.35 12.09
CA ALA A 251 5.05 7.08 11.59
C ALA A 251 3.57 6.87 11.97
N ALA A 252 3.17 7.22 13.19
CA ALA A 252 1.77 7.18 13.62
C ALA A 252 0.90 8.21 12.89
N ALA A 253 1.44 9.41 12.65
CA ALA A 253 0.75 10.45 11.87
C ALA A 253 0.70 10.17 10.35
N ALA A 254 1.64 9.39 9.82
CA ALA A 254 1.66 8.94 8.43
C ALA A 254 0.67 7.79 8.16
N ALA A 255 0.45 6.90 9.15
CA ALA A 255 -0.56 5.85 9.08
C ALA A 255 -1.99 6.42 9.18
N ALA A 256 -2.17 7.49 9.96
CA ALA A 256 -3.41 8.27 10.01
C ALA A 256 -3.45 9.29 8.87
N GLY A 257 -3.62 8.82 7.62
CA GLY A 257 -3.66 9.67 6.42
C GLY A 257 -4.51 10.93 6.62
N ARG A 258 -3.83 12.09 6.75
CA ARG A 258 -4.44 13.39 6.96
C ARG A 258 -5.40 13.67 5.81
N SER A 259 -6.68 13.81 6.14
CA SER A 259 -7.66 14.50 5.32
C SER A 259 -8.32 15.51 6.26
N MET A 260 -7.73 16.69 6.31
CA MET A 260 -8.37 17.87 6.87
C MET A 260 -9.39 18.32 5.83
N HIS A 261 -10.67 17.95 5.96
CA HIS A 261 -11.83 18.68 5.39
C HIS A 261 -13.14 18.19 6.05
N GLY A 262 -13.70 19.04 6.94
CA GLY A 262 -15.16 19.28 7.05
C GLY A 262 -15.97 18.60 8.17
N GLY A 263 -16.50 19.44 9.09
CA GLY A 263 -17.84 19.28 9.69
C GLY A 263 -17.91 19.03 11.22
N PRO A 264 -18.69 19.80 12.00
CA PRO A 264 -18.88 19.55 13.43
C PRO A 264 -19.75 18.31 13.62
N GLN A 265 -19.20 17.25 14.23
CA GLN A 265 -19.96 16.09 14.67
C GLN A 265 -20.03 16.10 16.19
N HIS A 266 -21.24 16.26 16.74
CA HIS A 266 -21.52 16.09 18.16
C HIS A 266 -21.54 14.59 18.50
N GLY A 267 -20.42 14.12 19.00
CA GLY A 267 -20.22 12.81 19.63
C GLY A 267 -18.83 12.79 20.27
N PRO A 268 -18.61 12.01 21.35
CA PRO A 268 -17.28 11.93 21.96
C PRO A 268 -16.27 11.49 20.89
N PRO A 269 -15.07 12.11 20.83
CA PRO A 269 -14.08 11.80 19.81
C PRO A 269 -13.65 10.35 19.95
N GLN A 270 -14.17 9.48 19.09
CA GLN A 270 -13.60 8.15 18.91
C GLN A 270 -12.24 8.36 18.22
N GLY A 271 -11.17 8.26 19.02
CA GLY A 271 -9.80 8.34 18.52
C GLY A 271 -9.58 7.39 17.34
N PRO A 272 -8.54 7.61 16.50
CA PRO A 272 -8.25 6.70 15.40
C PRO A 272 -8.12 5.27 15.95
N PRO A 273 -8.80 4.27 15.34
CA PRO A 273 -8.78 2.90 15.84
C PRO A 273 -7.36 2.38 15.92
N LEU A 274 -7.11 1.53 16.93
CA LEU A 274 -5.87 0.79 17.14
C LEU A 274 -5.47 0.13 15.82
N ALA A 275 -4.37 0.59 15.24
CA ALA A 275 -3.85 0.06 13.99
C ALA A 275 -2.34 0.21 13.99
N PHE A 276 -1.62 -0.90 14.16
CA PHE A 276 -0.22 -0.93 13.80
C PHE A 276 -0.08 -0.84 12.27
N PRO A 277 1.10 -0.48 11.72
CA PRO A 277 1.23 -0.31 10.28
C PRO A 277 0.95 -1.62 9.51
N ALA A 278 0.37 -1.51 8.31
CA ALA A 278 0.14 -2.68 7.46
C ALA A 278 1.43 -3.50 7.23
N GLY A 279 1.28 -4.83 7.19
CA GLY A 279 2.37 -5.80 7.00
C GLY A 279 3.03 -6.32 8.29
N THR A 280 2.79 -5.69 9.44
CA THR A 280 3.26 -6.21 10.74
C THR A 280 2.57 -7.53 11.08
N GLY A 281 3.32 -8.50 11.59
CA GLY A 281 2.84 -9.87 11.83
C GLY A 281 2.87 -10.79 10.61
N ASP A 282 3.22 -10.24 9.43
CA ASP A 282 3.34 -10.97 8.17
C ASP A 282 4.75 -10.85 7.55
N CYS A 283 5.69 -10.26 8.28
CA CYS A 283 7.13 -10.37 8.00
C CYS A 283 7.66 -11.77 8.36
N CYS A 284 8.88 -12.07 7.94
CA CYS A 284 9.46 -13.40 8.10
C CYS A 284 9.71 -13.74 9.58
N ALA A 285 10.36 -12.87 10.35
CA ALA A 285 10.67 -13.14 11.76
C ALA A 285 9.46 -13.53 12.64
N PRO A 286 8.33 -12.78 12.64
CA PRO A 286 7.14 -13.19 13.41
C PRO A 286 6.61 -14.57 13.01
N LYS A 287 6.59 -14.88 11.70
CA LYS A 287 6.16 -16.19 11.20
C LYS A 287 7.07 -17.31 11.72
N LEU A 288 8.39 -17.13 11.56
CA LEU A 288 9.38 -18.13 11.93
C LEU A 288 9.38 -18.40 13.44
N LEU A 289 9.39 -17.35 14.28
CA LEU A 289 9.33 -17.52 15.73
C LEU A 289 8.02 -18.18 16.17
N TRP A 290 6.89 -17.77 15.62
CA TRP A 290 5.61 -18.39 15.94
C TRP A 290 5.60 -19.88 15.58
N ALA A 291 6.10 -20.24 14.39
CA ALA A 291 6.19 -21.64 13.98
C ALA A 291 7.15 -22.46 14.84
N ALA A 292 8.27 -21.88 15.29
CA ALA A 292 9.17 -22.54 16.22
C ALA A 292 8.46 -22.85 17.55
N VAL A 293 7.74 -21.88 18.13
CA VAL A 293 6.93 -22.09 19.34
C VAL A 293 5.87 -23.18 19.14
N GLN A 294 5.10 -23.13 18.04
CA GLN A 294 4.04 -24.12 17.77
C GLN A 294 4.59 -25.55 17.64
N ARG A 295 5.84 -25.70 17.22
CA ARG A 295 6.50 -26.98 16.98
C ARG A 295 7.42 -27.41 18.13
N GLY A 296 7.48 -26.65 19.23
CA GLY A 296 8.38 -26.93 20.36
C GLY A 296 9.86 -26.92 19.96
N LEU A 297 10.24 -26.08 18.99
CA LEU A 297 11.61 -25.99 18.49
C LEU A 297 12.35 -24.84 19.18
N THR A 298 13.62 -25.05 19.50
CA THR A 298 14.51 -24.01 20.06
C THR A 298 15.20 -23.27 18.91
N PRO A 299 14.94 -21.97 18.69
CA PRO A 299 15.63 -21.19 17.66
C PRO A 299 17.13 -21.08 17.97
N LEU A 300 17.98 -21.33 16.98
CA LEU A 300 19.44 -21.20 17.08
C LEU A 300 19.95 -19.95 16.36
N GLY A 301 19.34 -19.63 15.22
CA GLY A 301 19.75 -18.49 14.42
C GLY A 301 18.76 -18.22 13.29
N MET A 302 18.71 -16.97 12.85
CA MET A 302 17.82 -16.52 11.78
C MET A 302 18.50 -15.46 10.94
N VAL A 303 18.25 -15.50 9.64
CA VAL A 303 18.64 -14.45 8.70
C VAL A 303 17.43 -14.05 7.86
N GLU A 304 17.32 -12.77 7.54
CA GLU A 304 16.43 -12.28 6.49
C GLU A 304 17.24 -11.65 5.35
N PHE A 305 16.77 -11.82 4.12
CA PHE A 305 17.37 -11.23 2.93
C PHE A 305 16.29 -10.78 1.95
N TRP A 306 16.62 -9.82 1.10
CA TRP A 306 15.72 -9.37 0.04
C TRP A 306 15.96 -10.15 -1.25
N TYR A 307 14.89 -10.60 -1.89
CA TYR A 307 14.97 -11.34 -3.14
C TYR A 307 13.95 -10.79 -4.14
N GLY A 308 14.46 -10.22 -5.24
CA GLY A 308 13.68 -9.69 -6.35
C GLY A 308 13.97 -8.20 -6.59
N SER A 309 13.13 -7.56 -7.41
CA SER A 309 13.29 -6.14 -7.75
C SER A 309 13.20 -5.24 -6.51
N PRO A 310 13.87 -4.07 -6.49
CA PRO A 310 13.77 -3.14 -5.38
C PRO A 310 12.32 -2.75 -5.07
N PRO A 311 12.01 -2.38 -3.82
CA PRO A 311 10.70 -1.90 -3.43
C PRO A 311 10.23 -0.80 -4.39
N ASN A 312 8.94 -0.82 -4.74
CA ASN A 312 8.33 0.21 -5.59
C ASN A 312 8.90 0.32 -7.02
N THR A 313 9.61 -0.67 -7.56
CA THR A 313 10.11 -0.63 -8.96
C THR A 313 9.37 -1.56 -9.93
N ALA A 314 8.60 -2.52 -9.41
CA ALA A 314 7.92 -3.52 -10.22
C ALA A 314 6.54 -3.10 -10.78
N THR A 315 5.94 -2.01 -10.28
CA THR A 315 4.65 -1.50 -10.80
C THR A 315 4.86 -0.30 -11.72
N ALA A 316 3.96 -0.08 -12.69
CA ALA A 316 4.05 1.04 -13.64
C ALA A 316 4.11 2.42 -12.93
N GLN A 317 3.42 2.57 -11.81
CA GLN A 317 3.48 3.77 -10.94
C GLN A 317 4.87 3.92 -10.30
N GLY A 318 5.46 2.81 -9.87
CA GLY A 318 6.80 2.74 -9.32
C GLY A 318 7.90 3.09 -10.32
N ARG A 319 7.80 2.54 -11.54
CA ARG A 319 8.72 2.83 -12.65
C ARG A 319 8.74 4.31 -13.02
N ARG A 320 7.56 4.97 -13.03
CA ARG A 320 7.44 6.41 -13.31
C ARG A 320 8.12 7.29 -12.25
N ASN A 321 8.02 6.91 -10.98
CA ASN A 321 8.67 7.64 -9.89
C ASN A 321 10.20 7.45 -9.88
N SER A 322 10.70 6.26 -10.23
CA SER A 322 12.15 6.01 -10.36
C SER A 322 12.79 6.69 -11.58
N SER A 323 12.02 6.93 -12.66
CA SER A 323 12.50 7.64 -13.85
C SER A 323 12.51 9.16 -13.74
N GLY A 324 11.95 9.74 -12.66
CA GLY A 324 11.87 11.19 -12.44
C GLY A 324 13.13 11.83 -11.83
N VAL A 325 14.16 11.05 -11.50
CA VAL A 325 15.38 11.54 -10.82
C VAL A 325 16.49 11.98 -11.80
N ASN A 326 16.35 11.71 -13.11
CA ASN A 326 17.32 12.18 -14.11
C ASN A 326 16.63 13.03 -15.19
N GLY A 327 16.58 14.34 -14.98
CA GLY A 327 16.10 15.29 -15.97
C GLY A 327 16.22 16.74 -15.51
N GLY A 328 17.43 17.29 -15.51
CA GLY A 328 17.71 18.72 -15.29
C GLY A 328 19.21 18.97 -15.13
N GLY A 329 19.86 19.47 -16.19
CA GLY A 329 21.32 19.53 -16.32
C GLY A 329 22.03 20.72 -15.67
N GLY A 330 23.36 20.61 -15.60
CA GLY A 330 24.29 21.72 -15.83
C GLY A 330 25.19 22.16 -14.67
N GLY A 331 26.44 21.67 -14.66
CA GLY A 331 27.65 22.47 -14.41
C GLY A 331 28.14 22.68 -12.96
N GLY A 332 29.42 22.36 -12.73
CA GLY A 332 30.24 22.94 -11.65
C GLY A 332 30.90 21.91 -10.72
N GLY A 333 32.22 21.75 -10.83
CA GLY A 333 33.01 20.95 -9.91
C GLY A 333 33.15 21.59 -8.52
N GLY A 334 33.37 20.74 -7.52
CA GLY A 334 33.65 21.16 -6.14
C GLY A 334 33.59 19.97 -5.19
N ASP A 335 34.73 19.64 -4.60
CA ASP A 335 34.91 18.67 -3.51
C ASP A 335 34.00 18.95 -2.31
N GLY A 336 33.68 17.89 -1.57
CA GLY A 336 33.38 17.96 -0.15
C GLY A 336 31.93 18.24 0.25
N GLY A 337 31.22 17.16 0.60
CA GLY A 337 30.26 17.12 1.72
C GLY A 337 28.99 17.98 1.64
N VAL A 338 27.89 17.40 1.15
CA VAL A 338 26.47 17.73 1.42
C VAL A 338 25.60 16.70 0.68
N ALA A 339 24.45 16.18 1.10
CA ALA A 339 23.61 16.29 2.28
C ALA A 339 22.57 15.14 2.16
N ALA A 340 22.65 14.09 2.96
CA ALA A 340 21.85 13.84 4.17
C ALA A 340 20.30 13.88 4.07
N ALA A 341 19.68 13.83 2.87
CA ALA A 341 18.20 13.81 2.80
C ALA A 341 17.56 13.02 1.64
N ALA A 342 18.17 11.92 1.18
CA ALA A 342 17.57 11.05 0.14
C ALA A 342 17.74 9.52 0.36
N ALA A 343 18.22 9.08 1.54
CA ALA A 343 18.66 7.70 1.78
C ALA A 343 17.64 6.84 2.57
N ALA A 344 16.37 6.81 2.16
CA ALA A 344 15.38 5.90 2.73
C ALA A 344 14.79 4.97 1.65
N GLY A 345 15.27 3.72 1.59
CA GLY A 345 14.34 2.60 1.36
C GLY A 345 14.37 1.80 0.05
N THR A 346 15.50 1.64 -0.65
CA THR A 346 15.60 0.61 -1.71
C THR A 346 16.36 -0.62 -1.21
N ARG A 347 15.62 -1.70 -0.92
CA ARG A 347 16.21 -3.03 -0.68
C ARG A 347 16.85 -3.54 -1.97
N VAL A 348 17.98 -4.23 -1.84
CA VAL A 348 18.82 -4.74 -2.93
C VAL A 348 18.72 -6.26 -2.95
N HIS A 349 18.60 -6.85 -4.13
CA HIS A 349 18.56 -8.31 -4.28
C HIS A 349 19.83 -8.94 -3.70
N GLY A 350 19.66 -9.98 -2.89
CA GLY A 350 20.75 -10.74 -2.28
C GLY A 350 21.21 -10.20 -0.94
N GLU A 351 20.95 -8.93 -0.64
CA GLU A 351 21.40 -8.30 0.60
C GLU A 351 20.62 -8.81 1.81
N MET A 352 21.36 -8.99 2.91
CA MET A 352 20.83 -9.36 4.20
C MET A 352 20.35 -8.13 4.96
N TYR A 353 19.31 -8.32 5.76
CA TYR A 353 18.73 -7.23 6.52
C TYR A 353 18.27 -7.68 7.90
N GLY A 354 18.43 -6.77 8.84
CA GLY A 354 17.73 -6.87 10.13
C GLY A 354 16.22 -6.80 9.97
N MET A 355 15.55 -7.12 11.07
CA MET A 355 14.11 -7.00 11.21
C MET A 355 13.67 -5.56 10.96
N CYS A 356 12.43 -5.35 10.51
CA CYS A 356 11.90 -3.99 10.43
C CYS A 356 11.50 -3.47 11.82
N ASP A 357 11.58 -2.15 12.02
CA ASP A 357 11.24 -1.46 13.28
C ASP A 357 9.86 -1.85 13.83
N LYS A 358 8.92 -2.16 12.92
CA LYS A 358 7.56 -2.57 13.27
C LYS A 358 7.54 -3.93 13.97
N CYS A 359 8.38 -4.86 13.51
CA CYS A 359 8.48 -6.20 14.07
C CYS A 359 9.31 -6.20 15.34
N GLU A 360 10.39 -5.43 15.41
CA GLU A 360 11.22 -5.32 16.63
C GLU A 360 10.38 -5.06 17.89
N LEU A 361 9.37 -4.18 17.79
CA LEU A 361 8.47 -3.84 18.89
C LEU A 361 7.65 -5.02 19.44
N ILE A 362 7.38 -6.05 18.63
CA ILE A 362 6.59 -7.22 19.02
C ILE A 362 7.45 -8.46 19.30
N LEU A 363 8.61 -8.57 18.65
CA LEU A 363 9.45 -9.78 18.70
C LEU A 363 10.01 -10.03 20.10
N GLY A 364 10.41 -9.00 20.83
CA GLY A 364 10.83 -9.15 22.23
C GLY A 364 9.73 -9.80 23.09
N SER A 365 8.47 -9.45 22.87
CA SER A 365 7.36 -10.08 23.61
C SER A 365 7.09 -11.52 23.17
N MET A 366 7.42 -11.88 21.93
CA MET A 366 7.33 -13.27 21.44
C MET A 366 8.44 -14.14 22.03
N LEU A 367 9.63 -13.58 22.22
CA LEU A 367 10.76 -14.26 22.83
C LEU A 367 10.61 -14.39 24.35
N CYS A 368 10.09 -13.36 25.02
CA CYS A 368 9.96 -13.37 26.49
C CYS A 368 8.68 -14.07 26.99
N GLY A 369 8.84 -15.01 27.92
CA GLY A 369 7.84 -15.29 28.95
C GLY A 369 7.67 -14.06 29.85
N GLN A 370 6.52 -13.84 30.47
CA GLN A 370 6.20 -12.57 31.15
C GLN A 370 7.32 -12.06 32.07
N GLY A 371 7.76 -10.81 31.88
CA GLY A 371 8.36 -10.02 32.97
C GLY A 371 9.79 -9.49 32.79
N HIS A 372 10.61 -9.98 31.86
CA HIS A 372 11.93 -9.36 31.64
C HIS A 372 11.87 -8.37 30.49
N VAL A 373 11.83 -7.09 30.86
CA VAL A 373 12.32 -6.01 30.02
C VAL A 373 13.75 -6.42 29.64
N LEU A 374 14.02 -6.67 28.36
CA LEU A 374 15.38 -6.56 27.84
C LEU A 374 15.75 -5.08 27.97
N THR A 375 16.17 -4.68 29.17
CA THR A 375 16.90 -3.44 29.36
C THR A 375 18.20 -3.65 28.62
N GLY A 376 18.35 -2.97 27.49
CA GLY A 376 19.47 -3.20 26.58
C GLY A 376 20.79 -3.02 27.30
N PHE A 377 21.43 -4.12 27.66
CA PHE A 377 22.83 -4.31 28.04
C PHE A 377 22.98 -5.79 28.40
N ASP A 378 22.96 -6.69 27.40
CA ASP A 378 23.39 -8.10 27.56
C ASP A 378 23.77 -8.67 26.18
N PHE A 379 24.67 -7.94 25.49
CA PHE A 379 25.42 -8.44 24.35
C PHE A 379 26.86 -7.97 24.50
N VAL A 380 27.55 -8.44 25.54
CA VAL A 380 29.01 -8.57 25.59
C VAL A 380 29.32 -9.71 26.55
N ASP A 381 29.52 -10.91 26.00
CA ASP A 381 30.80 -11.63 26.03
C ASP A 381 30.74 -12.85 25.10
#